data_AF-A0A5J4PXW6-F1
#
_entry.id   AF-A0A5J4PXW6-F1
#
_cell.length_a   1.000
_cell.length_b   1.000
_cell.length_c   1.000
_cell.angle_alpha   90.00
_cell.angle_beta   90.00
_cell.angle_gamma   90.00
#
_symmetry.space_group_name_H-M   'P 1'
#
loop_
_entity.id
_entity.type
_entity.pdbx_description
1 polymer ?
#
loop_
_entity_poly.entity_id
_entity_poly.type
_entity_poly.pdbx_seq_one_letter_code
_entity_poly.pdbx_strand_id
1 'polypeptide(L)'
;RGVTSGAIHSTFKSLSGSDNIQFIIDKCNFISCGGKQTIVGSLLFDGQGSGTNFGQISVTNSKFYECLGQKAGGILFGDGIQPQSAQNNIFSNNNLTTTEGESSADIIFQSKQLLDNAGGIESVAQGYKFEQIEINSTATGEVKIQGFSSNFGPYLDCVTRNGKENCEQIPCGGKLNQKPEDCEQKLIDEEQKDIQD
;
A
#
# COMPACT_ATOMS: atom_id res chain seq x y z
N ARG A 1 -9.36 21.89 -2.65
CA ARG A 1 -9.82 20.97 -3.74
C ARG A 1 -10.13 19.63 -3.06
N GLY A 2 -11.28 19.03 -3.34
CA GLY A 2 -11.73 17.81 -2.64
C GLY A 2 -10.86 16.60 -2.99
N VAL A 3 -10.74 15.66 -2.06
CA VAL A 3 -10.09 14.36 -2.29
C VAL A 3 -11.00 13.52 -3.20
N THR A 4 -10.45 12.92 -4.25
CA THR A 4 -11.21 12.20 -5.29
C THR A 4 -10.71 10.77 -5.48
N SER A 5 -11.64 9.85 -5.74
CA SER A 5 -11.37 8.46 -6.10
C SER A 5 -12.05 8.12 -7.43
N GLY A 6 -11.44 7.25 -8.24
CA GLY A 6 -12.01 6.86 -9.53
C GLY A 6 -13.08 5.79 -9.47
N ALA A 7 -13.18 5.01 -8.38
CA ALA A 7 -14.26 4.06 -8.16
C ALA A 7 -14.97 4.28 -6.82
N ILE A 8 -14.36 3.88 -5.70
CA ILE A 8 -14.97 3.99 -4.36
C ILE A 8 -14.16 4.97 -3.52
N HIS A 9 -14.86 5.91 -2.90
CA HIS A 9 -14.35 6.77 -1.85
C HIS A 9 -15.23 6.56 -0.62
N SER A 10 -14.65 6.08 0.48
CA SER A 10 -15.35 5.93 1.75
C SER A 10 -14.61 6.67 2.86
N THR A 11 -15.32 7.60 3.48
CA THR A 11 -14.86 8.35 4.65
C THR A 11 -15.54 7.85 5.90
N PHE A 12 -14.75 7.46 6.89
CA PHE A 12 -15.21 6.96 8.17
C PHE A 12 -15.09 8.05 9.22
N LYS A 13 -16.16 8.27 9.98
CA LYS A 13 -16.23 9.29 11.03
C LYS A 13 -16.63 8.64 12.34
N SER A 14 -15.81 8.79 13.39
CA SER A 14 -16.22 8.43 14.74
C SER A 14 -16.68 9.69 15.46
N LEU A 15 -17.94 9.70 15.91
CA LEU A 15 -18.54 10.81 16.66
C LEU A 15 -18.46 10.58 18.18
N SER A 16 -18.31 9.33 18.62
CA SER A 16 -17.94 8.87 19.97
C SER A 16 -18.21 7.36 20.04
N GLY A 17 -17.25 6.57 20.54
CA GLY A 17 -17.38 5.11 20.66
C GLY A 17 -16.54 4.30 19.67
N SER A 18 -16.34 3.01 19.97
CA SER A 18 -15.63 2.04 19.13
C SER A 18 -16.60 1.37 18.15
N ASP A 19 -17.07 2.12 17.16
CA ASP A 19 -17.82 1.50 16.07
C ASP A 19 -16.84 0.69 15.22
N ASN A 20 -16.88 -0.64 15.36
CA ASN A 20 -16.13 -1.57 14.52
C ASN A 20 -16.79 -1.67 13.13
N ILE A 21 -16.74 -0.59 12.36
CA ILE A 21 -17.25 -0.57 10.99
C ILE A 21 -16.31 -1.43 10.15
N GLN A 22 -16.86 -2.48 9.56
CA GLN A 22 -16.15 -3.32 8.62
C GLN A 22 -16.60 -3.00 7.19
N PHE A 23 -15.65 -2.74 6.31
CA PHE A 23 -15.90 -2.54 4.88
C PHE A 23 -15.18 -3.62 4.09
N ILE A 24 -15.91 -4.41 3.31
CA ILE A 24 -15.37 -5.55 2.60
C ILE A 24 -15.61 -5.39 1.10
N ILE A 25 -14.54 -5.51 0.32
CA ILE A 25 -14.55 -5.67 -1.13
C ILE A 25 -13.88 -7.01 -1.43
N ASP A 26 -14.60 -7.92 -2.07
CA ASP A 26 -14.07 -9.23 -2.46
C ASP A 26 -14.40 -9.51 -3.92
N LYS A 27 -13.45 -10.09 -4.67
CA LYS A 27 -13.64 -10.59 -6.04
C LYS A 27 -14.19 -9.54 -7.01
N CYS A 28 -13.70 -8.31 -6.90
CA CYS A 28 -14.08 -7.21 -7.78
C CYS A 28 -13.00 -6.95 -8.84
N ASN A 29 -13.41 -6.37 -9.96
CA ASN A 29 -12.51 -5.92 -11.03
C ASN A 29 -12.64 -4.40 -11.18
N PHE A 30 -11.55 -3.69 -10.91
CA PHE A 30 -11.42 -2.26 -11.12
C PHE A 30 -10.56 -2.05 -12.37
N ILE A 31 -11.19 -1.58 -13.44
CA ILE A 31 -10.57 -1.47 -14.77
C ILE A 31 -10.66 -0.01 -15.22
N SER A 32 -9.52 0.54 -15.62
CA SER A 32 -9.38 1.89 -16.18
C SER A 32 -10.03 2.97 -15.28
N CYS A 33 -9.94 2.81 -13.97
CA CYS A 33 -10.51 3.73 -12.99
C CYS A 33 -9.63 4.99 -12.82
N GLY A 34 -10.27 6.13 -12.57
CA GLY A 34 -9.57 7.38 -12.27
C GLY A 34 -9.14 8.18 -13.51
N GLY A 35 -8.10 8.99 -13.38
CA GLY A 35 -7.66 9.91 -14.42
C GLY A 35 -6.65 10.95 -13.94
N LYS A 36 -6.21 11.85 -14.83
CA LYS A 36 -5.10 12.81 -14.59
C LYS A 36 -5.23 13.65 -13.32
N GLN A 37 -6.46 13.99 -12.93
CA GLN A 37 -6.75 14.87 -11.79
C GLN A 37 -7.30 14.11 -10.57
N THR A 38 -7.38 12.78 -10.64
CA THR A 38 -7.90 11.96 -9.55
C THR A 38 -6.81 11.70 -8.52
N ILE A 39 -7.10 11.85 -7.23
CA ILE A 39 -6.10 11.58 -6.18
C ILE A 39 -5.78 10.08 -6.13
N VAL A 40 -6.81 9.23 -6.17
CA VAL A 40 -6.67 7.77 -6.16
C VAL A 40 -7.43 7.14 -7.31
N GLY A 41 -6.77 6.32 -8.11
CA GLY A 41 -7.37 5.74 -9.31
C GLY A 41 -8.56 4.84 -9.02
N SER A 42 -8.52 4.02 -7.96
CA SER A 42 -9.61 3.06 -7.68
C SER A 42 -10.26 3.25 -6.32
N LEU A 43 -9.54 2.97 -5.24
CA LEU A 43 -10.13 2.84 -3.90
C LEU A 43 -9.46 3.77 -2.91
N LEU A 44 -10.25 4.67 -2.33
CA LEU A 44 -9.82 5.59 -1.29
C LEU A 44 -10.62 5.32 -0.02
N PHE A 45 -9.91 5.03 1.06
CA PHE A 45 -10.47 4.94 2.40
C PHE A 45 -9.78 5.98 3.28
N ASP A 46 -10.53 6.83 3.97
CA ASP A 46 -9.96 7.81 4.90
C ASP A 46 -10.80 7.96 6.19
N GLY A 47 -10.12 8.29 7.28
CA GLY A 47 -10.72 8.54 8.58
C GLY A 47 -10.77 10.03 8.89
N GLN A 48 -11.86 10.50 9.51
CA GLN A 48 -12.01 11.88 9.97
C GLN A 48 -12.47 11.93 11.43
N GLY A 49 -11.71 12.60 12.30
CA GLY A 49 -12.07 12.86 13.69
C GLY A 49 -10.88 12.74 14.66
N SER A 50 -11.18 12.80 15.95
CA SER A 50 -10.23 12.51 17.04
C SER A 50 -10.36 11.04 17.44
N GLY A 51 -9.49 10.18 16.91
CA GLY A 51 -9.49 8.73 17.15
C GLY A 51 -8.40 8.06 16.31
N THR A 52 -8.05 6.82 16.65
CA THR A 52 -6.94 6.11 15.97
C THR A 52 -7.42 4.97 15.06
N ASN A 53 -8.70 4.60 15.07
CA ASN A 53 -9.25 3.61 14.13
C ASN A 53 -10.72 3.89 13.87
N PHE A 54 -11.04 4.32 12.65
CA PHE A 54 -12.41 4.66 12.22
C PHE A 54 -13.09 3.53 11.44
N GLY A 55 -12.34 2.52 11.00
CA GLY A 55 -12.87 1.44 10.17
C GLY A 55 -11.81 0.38 9.85
N GLN A 56 -12.28 -0.86 9.79
CA GLN A 56 -11.51 -2.03 9.37
C GLN A 56 -11.84 -2.32 7.91
N ILE A 57 -10.84 -2.20 7.04
CA ILE A 57 -11.03 -2.35 5.59
C ILE A 57 -10.39 -3.65 5.12
N SER A 58 -11.17 -4.43 4.38
CA SER A 58 -10.71 -5.64 3.70
C SER A 58 -10.97 -5.50 2.20
N VAL A 59 -9.91 -5.56 1.39
CA VAL A 59 -9.98 -5.63 -0.07
C VAL A 59 -9.26 -6.90 -0.50
N THR A 60 -9.96 -7.90 -0.99
CA THR A 60 -9.37 -9.21 -1.27
C THR A 60 -9.76 -9.77 -2.63
N ASN A 61 -8.90 -10.66 -3.15
CA ASN A 61 -9.17 -11.45 -4.35
C ASN A 61 -9.64 -10.62 -5.57
N SER A 62 -9.23 -9.35 -5.63
CA SER A 62 -9.70 -8.38 -6.62
C SER A 62 -8.59 -8.02 -7.60
N LYS A 63 -8.97 -7.53 -8.79
CA LYS A 63 -8.03 -7.09 -9.82
C LYS A 63 -8.11 -5.58 -10.02
N PHE A 64 -6.95 -4.97 -10.17
CA PHE A 64 -6.77 -3.55 -10.48
C PHE A 64 -5.95 -3.44 -11.76
N TYR A 65 -6.56 -2.89 -12.80
CA TYR A 65 -5.96 -2.78 -14.12
C TYR A 65 -6.11 -1.37 -14.67
N GLU A 66 -5.01 -0.78 -15.17
CA GLU A 66 -5.01 0.54 -15.83
C GLU A 66 -5.58 1.69 -14.98
N CYS A 67 -5.49 1.60 -13.66
CA CYS A 67 -6.03 2.65 -12.80
C CYS A 67 -5.02 3.79 -12.62
N LEU A 68 -5.52 5.04 -12.70
CA LEU A 68 -4.70 6.25 -12.76
C LEU A 68 -5.03 7.21 -11.61
N GLY A 69 -4.02 7.59 -10.82
CA GLY A 69 -4.19 8.61 -9.78
C GLY A 69 -2.89 9.33 -9.40
N GLN A 70 -3.01 10.43 -8.66
CA GLN A 70 -1.86 11.25 -8.24
C GLN A 70 -1.08 10.63 -7.08
N LYS A 71 -1.79 10.04 -6.10
CA LYS A 71 -1.19 9.37 -4.94
C LYS A 71 -1.17 7.85 -5.07
N ALA A 72 -2.21 7.28 -5.66
CA ALA A 72 -2.22 5.87 -5.99
C ALA A 72 -3.06 5.56 -7.22
N GLY A 73 -2.67 4.57 -8.02
CA GLY A 73 -3.52 4.04 -9.08
C GLY A 73 -4.55 3.05 -8.53
N GLY A 74 -4.11 2.09 -7.72
CA GLY A 74 -4.98 1.11 -7.08
C GLY A 74 -5.67 1.63 -5.82
N ILE A 75 -5.06 1.40 -4.66
CA ILE A 75 -5.67 1.54 -3.34
C ILE A 75 -4.88 2.54 -2.48
N LEU A 76 -5.59 3.44 -1.81
CA LEU A 76 -5.07 4.26 -0.74
C LEU A 76 -5.79 3.92 0.56
N PHE A 77 -5.03 3.40 1.53
CA PHE A 77 -5.46 3.32 2.92
C PHE A 77 -4.96 4.56 3.66
N GLY A 78 -5.88 5.50 3.87
CA GLY A 78 -5.59 6.81 4.41
C GLY A 78 -5.48 6.84 5.93
N ASP A 79 -5.28 8.05 6.46
CA ASP A 79 -5.15 8.27 7.90
C ASP A 79 -6.36 7.72 8.66
N GLY A 80 -6.10 7.13 9.83
CA GLY A 80 -7.15 6.60 10.71
C GLY A 80 -7.84 5.31 10.21
N ILE A 81 -7.39 4.74 9.09
CA ILE A 81 -7.88 3.47 8.57
C ILE A 81 -6.98 2.33 9.00
N GLN A 82 -7.58 1.26 9.54
CA GLN A 82 -6.88 0.01 9.77
C GLN A 82 -7.08 -0.93 8.55
N PRO A 83 -6.03 -1.19 7.75
CA PRO A 83 -6.12 -2.08 6.60
C PRO A 83 -6.10 -3.53 7.08
N GLN A 84 -7.27 -4.06 7.44
CA GLN A 84 -7.38 -5.43 7.97
C GLN A 84 -6.89 -6.48 6.96
N SER A 85 -7.14 -6.27 5.67
CA SER A 85 -6.64 -7.14 4.61
C SER A 85 -6.58 -6.42 3.27
N ALA A 86 -5.51 -6.66 2.52
CA ALA A 86 -5.32 -6.32 1.11
C ALA A 86 -4.89 -7.56 0.31
N GLN A 87 -5.29 -8.75 0.78
CA GLN A 87 -4.71 -10.02 0.35
C GLN A 87 -5.18 -10.50 -1.02
N ASN A 88 -4.31 -11.25 -1.69
CA ASN A 88 -4.59 -11.96 -2.94
C ASN A 88 -5.11 -11.06 -4.08
N ASN A 89 -4.74 -9.78 -4.07
CA ASN A 89 -5.09 -8.86 -5.14
C ASN A 89 -4.04 -8.89 -6.26
N ILE A 90 -4.50 -8.69 -7.47
CA ILE A 90 -3.67 -8.64 -8.68
C ILE A 90 -3.67 -7.22 -9.22
N PHE A 91 -2.49 -6.66 -9.43
CA PHE A 91 -2.30 -5.31 -9.96
C PHE A 91 -1.54 -5.35 -11.27
N SER A 92 -1.94 -4.51 -12.22
CA SER A 92 -1.33 -4.51 -13.55
C SER A 92 -1.54 -3.17 -14.24
N ASN A 93 -0.47 -2.60 -14.80
CA ASN A 93 -0.49 -1.35 -15.55
C ASN A 93 -1.18 -0.15 -14.84
N ASN A 94 -1.23 -0.16 -13.50
CA ASN A 94 -1.66 1.02 -12.75
C ASN A 94 -0.55 2.06 -12.81
N ASN A 95 -0.90 3.35 -12.81
CA ASN A 95 0.09 4.39 -13.00
C ASN A 95 -0.21 5.65 -12.20
N LEU A 96 0.87 6.33 -11.84
CA LEU A 96 0.81 7.64 -11.22
C LEU A 96 0.73 8.73 -12.28
N THR A 97 -0.07 9.75 -12.03
CA THR A 97 -0.20 10.89 -12.94
C THR A 97 0.73 12.04 -12.56
N THR A 98 1.43 11.91 -11.43
CA THR A 98 2.41 12.86 -10.89
C THR A 98 3.53 12.10 -10.18
N THR A 99 4.75 12.65 -10.20
CA THR A 99 5.92 12.09 -9.48
C THR A 99 6.17 12.77 -8.13
N GLU A 100 5.22 13.58 -7.65
CA GLU A 100 5.38 14.37 -6.44
C GLU A 100 4.83 13.65 -5.21
N GLY A 101 5.61 13.68 -4.12
CA GLY A 101 5.20 13.17 -2.82
C GLY A 101 5.18 11.65 -2.70
N GLU A 102 4.81 11.19 -1.50
CA GLU A 102 4.73 9.76 -1.18
C GLU A 102 3.51 9.15 -1.89
N SER A 103 3.79 8.35 -2.92
CA SER A 103 2.82 7.84 -3.87
C SER A 103 3.21 6.44 -4.37
N SER A 104 2.22 5.62 -4.71
CA SER A 104 2.42 4.23 -5.12
C SER A 104 1.45 3.82 -6.21
N ALA A 105 1.92 3.25 -7.32
CA ALA A 105 1.03 2.83 -8.40
C ALA A 105 -0.06 1.85 -7.93
N ASP A 106 0.25 0.90 -7.04
CA ASP A 106 -0.71 -0.14 -6.63
C ASP A 106 -1.36 0.12 -5.27
N ILE A 107 -0.57 0.14 -4.19
CA ILE A 107 -1.10 0.31 -2.83
C ILE A 107 -0.23 1.28 -2.05
N ILE A 108 -0.84 2.28 -1.41
CA ILE A 108 -0.18 3.10 -0.40
C ILE A 108 -0.89 3.05 0.95
N PHE A 109 -0.10 2.85 2.00
CA PHE A 109 -0.54 2.91 3.40
C PHE A 109 -0.04 4.20 4.03
N GLN A 110 -0.95 5.07 4.49
CA GLN A 110 -0.56 6.34 5.11
C GLN A 110 -0.15 6.21 6.58
N SER A 111 -0.63 5.19 7.30
CA SER A 111 -0.31 4.98 8.71
C SER A 111 0.42 3.67 8.96
N LYS A 112 1.73 3.76 9.25
CA LYS A 112 2.54 2.60 9.68
C LYS A 112 1.98 1.94 10.94
N GLN A 113 1.58 2.74 11.93
CA GLN A 113 1.05 2.24 13.20
C GLN A 113 -0.21 1.39 12.97
N LEU A 114 -1.14 1.83 12.12
CA LEU A 114 -2.38 1.09 11.87
C LEU A 114 -2.16 -0.14 10.99
N LEU A 115 -1.20 -0.06 10.06
CA LEU A 115 -0.74 -1.23 9.33
C LEU A 115 -0.13 -2.29 10.27
N ASP A 116 0.68 -1.88 11.24
CA ASP A 116 1.28 -2.79 12.22
C ASP A 116 0.25 -3.40 13.16
N ASN A 117 -0.73 -2.60 13.60
CA ASN A 117 -1.87 -3.09 14.38
C ASN A 117 -2.70 -4.13 13.60
N ALA A 118 -2.67 -4.09 12.26
CA ALA A 118 -3.29 -5.09 11.39
C ALA A 118 -2.39 -6.30 11.09
N GLY A 119 -1.19 -6.39 11.67
CA GLY A 119 -0.27 -7.50 11.47
C GLY A 119 0.90 -7.19 10.51
N GLY A 120 1.03 -5.95 10.05
CA GLY A 120 2.13 -5.50 9.21
C GLY A 120 1.96 -5.86 7.73
N ILE A 121 2.87 -5.34 6.90
CA ILE A 121 2.72 -5.39 5.44
C ILE A 121 2.69 -6.81 4.87
N GLU A 122 3.48 -7.74 5.41
CA GLU A 122 3.50 -9.13 4.95
C GLU A 122 2.15 -9.83 5.18
N SER A 123 1.49 -9.52 6.30
CA SER A 123 0.19 -10.10 6.64
C SER A 123 -0.93 -9.45 5.82
N VAL A 124 -0.96 -8.12 5.80
CA VAL A 124 -2.04 -7.35 5.16
C VAL A 124 -2.00 -7.51 3.65
N ALA A 125 -0.82 -7.47 3.01
CA ALA A 125 -0.66 -7.60 1.57
C ALA A 125 -0.27 -9.02 1.12
N GLN A 126 -0.51 -10.04 1.96
CA GLN A 126 -0.20 -11.43 1.62
C GLN A 126 -0.86 -11.83 0.29
N GLY A 127 -0.11 -12.47 -0.60
CA GLY A 127 -0.64 -12.89 -1.89
C GLY A 127 -0.74 -11.76 -2.92
N TYR A 128 -0.21 -10.57 -2.62
CA TYR A 128 -0.04 -9.51 -3.61
C TYR A 128 0.69 -10.03 -4.85
N LYS A 129 0.13 -9.72 -6.02
CA LYS A 129 0.76 -10.03 -7.31
C LYS A 129 0.76 -8.80 -8.21
N PHE A 130 1.89 -8.59 -8.86
CA PHE A 130 1.98 -7.68 -9.99
C PHE A 130 2.07 -8.48 -11.30
N GLU A 131 1.26 -8.12 -12.29
CA GLU A 131 1.31 -8.71 -13.64
C GLU A 131 1.86 -7.69 -14.64
N GLN A 132 3.03 -7.99 -15.21
CA GLN A 132 3.54 -7.31 -16.39
C GLN A 132 2.77 -7.79 -17.62
N ILE A 133 2.13 -6.85 -18.32
CA ILE A 133 1.40 -7.14 -19.56
C ILE A 133 2.24 -6.79 -20.79
N GLU A 134 3.20 -5.86 -20.66
CA GLU A 134 4.11 -5.48 -21.72
C GLU A 134 5.49 -6.14 -21.53
N ILE A 135 5.97 -6.81 -22.58
CA ILE A 135 7.19 -7.64 -22.59
C ILE A 135 8.47 -6.84 -22.25
N ASN A 136 8.46 -5.52 -22.43
CA ASN A 136 9.61 -4.64 -22.18
C ASN A 136 9.37 -3.65 -21.01
N SER A 137 8.34 -3.87 -20.20
CA SER A 137 8.07 -3.00 -19.06
C SER A 137 9.09 -3.23 -17.96
N THR A 138 9.66 -2.15 -17.43
CA THR A 138 10.49 -2.18 -16.22
C THR A 138 9.67 -2.08 -14.94
N ALA A 139 8.34 -2.07 -15.03
CA ALA A 139 7.48 -1.99 -13.86
C ALA A 139 7.61 -3.26 -13.02
N THR A 140 7.75 -3.09 -11.71
CA THR A 140 7.93 -4.19 -10.75
C THR A 140 6.82 -4.27 -9.71
N GLY A 141 5.73 -3.53 -9.94
CA GLY A 141 4.69 -3.30 -8.94
C GLY A 141 5.14 -2.29 -7.87
N GLU A 142 4.19 -1.55 -7.31
CA GLU A 142 4.50 -0.56 -6.29
C GLU A 142 3.56 -0.64 -5.09
N VAL A 143 4.12 -1.08 -3.96
CA VAL A 143 3.47 -1.03 -2.64
C VAL A 143 4.36 -0.20 -1.71
N LYS A 144 3.82 0.88 -1.14
CA LYS A 144 4.59 1.79 -0.27
C LYS A 144 3.90 2.08 1.05
N ILE A 145 4.70 2.46 2.03
CA ILE A 145 4.24 2.94 3.33
C ILE A 145 4.76 4.35 3.50
N GLN A 146 3.88 5.26 3.86
CA GLN A 146 4.24 6.65 4.13
C GLN A 146 5.29 6.73 5.26
N GLY A 147 6.31 7.55 5.06
CA GLY A 147 7.49 7.66 5.92
C GLY A 147 8.65 6.74 5.54
N PHE A 148 8.46 5.78 4.61
CA PHE A 148 9.50 4.85 4.18
C PHE A 148 9.77 4.98 2.67
N SER A 149 11.04 5.01 2.29
CA SER A 149 11.47 5.07 0.89
C SER A 149 11.36 3.73 0.14
N SER A 150 11.15 2.64 0.86
CA SER A 150 11.15 1.28 0.30
C SER A 150 9.91 1.00 -0.56
N ASN A 151 10.13 0.38 -1.72
CA ASN A 151 9.06 -0.28 -2.48
C ASN A 151 8.98 -1.76 -2.06
N PHE A 152 7.84 -2.16 -1.52
CA PHE A 152 7.58 -3.52 -1.05
C PHE A 152 7.02 -4.44 -2.14
N GLY A 153 6.57 -3.90 -3.27
CA GLY A 153 5.95 -4.66 -4.36
C GLY A 153 6.80 -5.85 -4.83
N PRO A 154 8.08 -5.66 -5.21
CA PRO A 154 8.94 -6.74 -5.67
C PRO A 154 9.11 -7.87 -4.64
N TYR A 155 9.30 -7.49 -3.37
CA TYR A 155 9.43 -8.46 -2.27
C TYR A 155 8.14 -9.26 -2.07
N LEU A 156 6.99 -8.59 -1.99
CA LEU A 156 5.69 -9.23 -1.75
C LEU A 156 5.28 -10.15 -2.91
N ASP A 157 5.52 -9.75 -4.16
CA ASP A 157 5.26 -10.58 -5.34
C ASP A 157 6.18 -11.82 -5.36
N CYS A 158 7.47 -11.64 -5.04
CA CYS A 158 8.40 -12.76 -4.89
C CYS A 158 7.93 -13.75 -3.82
N VAL A 159 7.61 -13.29 -2.61
CA VAL A 159 7.16 -14.15 -1.51
C VAL A 159 5.92 -14.96 -1.93
N THR A 160 5.00 -14.31 -2.64
CA THR A 160 3.78 -14.94 -3.14
C THR A 160 4.05 -16.04 -4.17
N ARG A 161 5.07 -15.89 -5.02
CA ARG A 161 5.38 -16.83 -6.11
C ARG A 161 6.33 -17.95 -5.69
N ASN A 162 7.31 -17.61 -4.85
CA ASN A 162 8.49 -18.44 -4.64
C ASN A 162 8.65 -18.89 -3.18
N GLY A 163 7.83 -18.39 -2.25
CA GLY A 163 8.06 -18.59 -0.82
C GLY A 163 9.12 -17.64 -0.28
N LYS A 164 9.05 -17.36 1.03
CA LYS A 164 9.86 -16.32 1.68
C LYS A 164 11.36 -16.63 1.69
N GLU A 165 11.71 -17.90 1.77
CA GLU A 165 13.08 -18.41 1.81
C GLU A 165 13.86 -18.19 0.51
N ASN A 166 13.16 -17.96 -0.60
CA ASN A 166 13.77 -17.76 -1.93
C ASN A 166 13.79 -16.29 -2.36
N CYS A 167 13.47 -15.36 -1.45
CA CYS A 167 13.41 -13.94 -1.73
C CYS A 167 14.47 -13.17 -0.94
N GLU A 168 14.77 -11.96 -1.40
CA GLU A 168 15.61 -11.02 -0.67
C GLU A 168 15.04 -10.71 0.71
N GLN A 169 15.83 -10.07 1.57
CA GLN A 169 15.34 -9.63 2.87
C GLN A 169 14.20 -8.61 2.69
N ILE A 170 13.24 -8.65 3.61
CA ILE A 170 12.15 -7.67 3.61
C ILE A 170 12.74 -6.24 3.66
N PRO A 171 12.28 -5.33 2.77
CA PRO A 171 12.76 -3.96 2.77
C PRO A 171 12.53 -3.25 4.11
N CYS A 172 13.28 -2.17 4.35
CA CYS A 172 13.18 -1.44 5.59
C CYS A 172 11.79 -0.82 5.77
N GLY A 173 11.23 -0.92 6.98
CA GLY A 173 9.84 -0.60 7.28
C GLY A 173 8.91 -1.80 7.19
N GLY A 174 9.35 -2.94 6.67
CA GLY A 174 8.49 -4.12 6.59
C GLY A 174 8.28 -4.84 7.93
N LYS A 175 9.16 -4.61 8.91
CA LYS A 175 9.02 -5.19 10.25
C LYS A 175 8.01 -4.41 11.10
N LEU A 176 7.29 -5.12 11.96
CA LEU A 176 6.36 -4.52 12.93
C LEU A 176 7.08 -3.51 13.83
N ASN A 177 6.46 -2.35 14.03
CA ASN A 177 6.90 -1.25 14.87
C ASN A 177 8.27 -0.64 14.49
N GLN A 178 8.86 -1.04 13.36
CA GLN A 178 10.06 -0.41 12.83
C GLN A 178 9.75 1.03 12.42
N LYS A 179 10.64 1.95 12.75
CA LYS A 179 10.55 3.37 12.41
C LYS A 179 11.50 3.73 11.26
N PRO A 180 11.28 4.85 10.56
CA PRO A 180 12.17 5.29 9.49
C PRO A 180 13.62 5.50 9.95
N GLU A 181 13.83 6.02 11.17
CA GLU A 181 15.18 6.30 11.68
C GLU A 181 16.00 5.01 11.89
N ASP A 182 15.34 3.87 12.15
CA ASP A 182 15.98 2.56 12.25
C ASP A 182 16.57 2.09 10.90
N CYS A 183 16.13 2.67 9.79
CA CYS A 183 16.61 2.37 8.45
C CYS A 183 17.89 3.13 8.12
N GLU A 184 17.96 4.41 8.48
CA GLU A 184 19.12 5.27 8.20
C GLU A 184 20.36 4.80 8.97
N GLN A 185 20.19 4.37 10.22
CA GLN A 185 21.29 3.89 11.05
C GLN A 185 21.95 2.63 10.48
N LYS A 186 21.18 1.71 9.86
CA LYS A 186 21.72 0.49 9.26
C LYS A 186 22.64 0.75 8.08
N LEU A 187 22.29 1.73 7.24
CA LEU A 187 23.10 2.10 6.08
C LEU A 187 24.45 2.68 6.53
N ILE A 188 24.45 3.49 7.58
CA ILE A 188 25.67 4.05 8.18
C ILE A 188 26.54 2.93 8.77
N ASP A 189 25.95 1.96 9.46
CA ASP A 189 26.69 0.85 10.08
C ASP A 189 27.28 -0.13 9.04
N GLU A 190 26.62 -0.32 7.89
CA GLU A 190 27.11 -1.12 6.77
C GLU A 190 28.25 -0.40 6.03
N GLU A 191 28.10 0.89 5.74
CA GLU A 191 29.17 1.71 5.13
C GLU A 191 30.43 1.77 6.00
N GLN A 192 30.30 1.78 7.34
CA GLN A 192 31.45 1.80 8.25
C GLN A 192 32.17 0.45 8.38
N LYS A 193 31.48 -0.67 8.12
CA LYS A 193 32.12 -2.00 8.06
C LYS A 193 33.02 -2.14 6.84
N ASP A 194 32.58 -1.65 5.69
CA ASP A 194 33.35 -1.70 4.44
C ASP A 194 34.59 -0.79 4.44
N ILE A 195 34.69 0.14 5.41
CA ILE A 195 35.85 1.03 5.58
C ILE A 195 36.90 0.44 6.55
N GLN A 196 36.55 -0.60 7.31
CA GLN A 196 37.45 -1.24 8.30
C GLN A 196 38.09 -2.56 7.83
N ASP A 197 37.70 -3.07 6.65
CA ASP A 197 38.35 -4.18 5.93
C ASP A 197 39.29 -3.69 4.82
#